data_AF-A0A8S8XEP8-F1
#
_entry.id   AF-A0A8S8XEP8-F1
#
_cell.length_a   1.000
_cell.length_b   1.000
_cell.length_c   1.000
_cell.angle_alpha   90.00
_cell.angle_beta   90.00
_cell.angle_gamma   90.00
#
_symmetry.space_group_name_H-M   'P 1'
#
loop_
_entity.id
_entity.type
_entity.pdbx_description
1 polymer ?
#
loop_
_entity_poly.entity_id
_entity_poly.type
_entity_poly.pdbx_seq_one_letter_code
_entity_poly.pdbx_strand_id
1 'polypeptide(L)'
;MAESDPVLSKAKAWRVAYGEHVRWVREQARLETELVQRVGFPGIDVKVPGKPTPAFVQDAATLQLLLGKGAAAKKAEGDLRAALKAWKAEAARSGYSDAKQREKETGLVAERLAHEALTTKARTIEGAIAKLDIVLEVEAPGPDVTEAPWPALRLITADLRRLVKSK
;
A
#
# COMPACT_ATOMS: atom_id res chain seq x y z
N MET A 1 17.40 -32.53 -20.70
CA MET A 1 16.51 -31.34 -20.73
C MET A 1 17.12 -30.31 -19.80
N ALA A 2 17.49 -29.12 -20.29
CA ALA A 2 17.96 -28.07 -19.39
C ALA A 2 16.84 -27.72 -18.41
N GLU A 3 17.11 -27.89 -17.12
CA GLU A 3 16.15 -27.57 -16.07
C GLU A 3 15.84 -26.07 -16.13
N SER A 4 14.56 -25.72 -16.25
CA SER A 4 14.12 -24.32 -16.28
C SER A 4 14.64 -23.58 -15.04
N ASP A 5 15.12 -22.34 -15.20
CA ASP A 5 15.58 -21.54 -14.07
C ASP A 5 14.44 -21.40 -13.02
N PRO A 6 14.64 -21.85 -11.76
CA PRO A 6 13.59 -21.82 -10.74
C PRO A 6 13.13 -20.39 -10.41
N VAL A 7 13.98 -19.39 -10.61
CA VAL A 7 13.62 -17.98 -10.42
C VAL A 7 12.50 -17.56 -11.38
N LEU A 8 12.51 -18.04 -12.62
CA LEU A 8 11.51 -17.65 -13.62
C LEU A 8 10.10 -18.11 -13.25
N SER A 9 9.98 -19.32 -12.69
CA SER A 9 8.69 -19.83 -12.18
C SER A 9 8.20 -18.99 -11.01
N LYS A 10 9.08 -18.68 -10.05
CA LYS A 10 8.74 -17.84 -8.88
C LYS A 10 8.40 -16.41 -9.27
N ALA A 11 9.14 -15.81 -10.21
CA ALA A 11 8.87 -14.48 -10.74
C ALA A 11 7.52 -14.43 -11.48
N LYS A 12 7.14 -15.50 -12.19
CA LYS A 12 5.81 -15.60 -12.81
C LYS A 12 4.71 -15.63 -11.76
N ALA A 13 4.85 -16.45 -10.72
CA ALA A 13 3.89 -16.50 -9.61
C ALA A 13 3.77 -15.13 -8.92
N TRP A 14 4.90 -14.48 -8.65
CA TRP A 14 4.94 -13.14 -8.09
C TRP A 14 4.20 -12.12 -8.97
N ARG A 15 4.44 -12.07 -10.29
CA ARG A 15 3.77 -11.10 -11.18
C ARG A 15 2.24 -11.23 -11.15
N VAL A 16 1.73 -12.46 -11.06
CA VAL A 16 0.28 -12.71 -10.95
C VAL A 16 -0.24 -12.15 -9.63
N ALA A 17 0.40 -12.49 -8.51
CA ALA A 17 0.01 -12.01 -7.19
C ALA A 17 0.13 -10.49 -7.06
N TYR A 18 1.21 -9.89 -7.56
CA TYR A 18 1.42 -8.44 -7.54
C TYR A 18 0.38 -7.71 -8.40
N GLY A 19 0.05 -8.24 -9.59
CA GLY A 19 -1.02 -7.68 -10.42
C GLY A 19 -2.42 -7.78 -9.78
N GLU A 20 -2.65 -8.76 -8.92
CA GLU A 20 -3.86 -8.83 -8.10
C GLU A 20 -3.84 -7.81 -6.95
N HIS A 21 -2.71 -7.70 -6.25
CA HIS A 21 -2.52 -6.70 -5.20
C HIS A 21 -2.72 -5.26 -5.70
N VAL A 22 -2.11 -4.89 -6.83
CA VAL A 22 -2.29 -3.57 -7.45
C VAL A 22 -3.76 -3.29 -7.80
N ARG A 23 -4.52 -4.31 -8.21
CA ARG A 23 -5.97 -4.15 -8.46
C ARG A 23 -6.73 -3.84 -7.18
N TRP A 24 -6.43 -4.54 -6.09
CA TRP A 24 -7.08 -4.28 -4.80
C TRP A 24 -6.66 -2.97 -4.16
N VAL A 25 -5.41 -2.52 -4.32
CA VAL A 25 -4.97 -1.18 -3.91
C VAL A 25 -5.82 -0.10 -4.61
N ARG A 26 -6.01 -0.22 -5.92
CA ARG A 26 -6.83 0.74 -6.69
C ARG A 26 -8.29 0.73 -6.26
N GLU A 27 -8.85 -0.47 -6.06
CA GLU A 27 -10.25 -0.62 -5.65
C GLU A 27 -10.49 -0.10 -4.22
N GLN A 28 -9.57 -0.39 -3.29
CA GLN A 28 -9.62 0.14 -1.93
C GLN A 28 -9.54 1.67 -1.95
N ALA A 29 -8.63 2.28 -2.73
CA ALA A 29 -8.49 3.74 -2.82
C ALA A 29 -9.73 4.41 -3.42
N ARG A 30 -10.35 3.78 -4.43
CA ARG A 30 -11.63 4.22 -5.00
C ARG A 30 -12.73 4.22 -3.93
N LEU A 31 -12.90 3.11 -3.22
CA LEU A 31 -13.90 2.96 -2.17
C LEU A 31 -13.64 3.89 -0.97
N GLU A 32 -12.38 4.15 -0.64
CA GLU A 32 -12.00 5.11 0.40
C GLU A 32 -12.40 6.52 0.02
N THR A 33 -12.15 6.91 -1.22
CA THR A 33 -12.53 8.22 -1.75
C THR A 33 -14.04 8.43 -1.67
N GLU A 34 -14.82 7.42 -2.09
CA GLU A 34 -16.28 7.45 -2.00
C GLU A 34 -16.77 7.50 -0.55
N LEU A 35 -16.11 6.78 0.35
CA LEU A 35 -16.42 6.77 1.78
C LEU A 35 -16.19 8.16 2.40
N VAL A 36 -15.04 8.78 2.13
CA VAL A 36 -14.72 10.15 2.59
C VAL A 36 -15.72 11.16 2.04
N GLN A 37 -16.11 11.05 0.76
CA GLN A 37 -17.11 11.94 0.16
C GLN A 37 -18.49 11.82 0.83
N ARG A 38 -18.85 10.63 1.32
CA ARG A 38 -20.17 10.38 1.93
C ARG A 38 -20.26 10.75 3.40
N VAL A 39 -19.25 10.40 4.18
CA VAL A 39 -19.30 10.52 5.66
C VAL A 39 -18.14 11.29 6.28
N GLY A 40 -17.25 11.86 5.45
CA GLY A 40 -16.03 12.52 5.90
C GLY A 40 -14.98 11.53 6.39
N PHE A 41 -13.81 12.01 6.80
CA PHE A 41 -12.78 11.17 7.41
C PHE A 41 -13.22 10.63 8.79
N PRO A 42 -12.68 9.48 9.26
CA PRO A 42 -13.03 8.91 10.56
C PRO A 42 -12.37 9.73 11.68
N GLY A 43 -13.01 10.82 12.06
CA GLY A 43 -12.52 11.75 13.08
C GLY A 43 -13.32 13.04 13.12
N ILE A 44 -12.87 13.97 13.95
CA ILE A 44 -13.47 15.30 14.10
C ILE A 44 -12.41 16.37 14.22
N ASP A 45 -12.73 17.58 13.77
CA ASP A 45 -11.94 18.77 14.04
C ASP A 45 -12.28 19.34 15.43
N VAL A 46 -11.25 19.54 16.24
CA VAL A 46 -11.38 19.99 17.63
C VAL A 46 -10.60 21.28 17.84
N LYS A 47 -11.27 22.32 18.37
CA LYS A 47 -10.59 23.55 18.77
C LYS A 47 -9.76 23.30 20.03
N VAL A 48 -8.44 23.46 19.91
CA VAL A 48 -7.51 23.31 21.02
C VAL A 48 -7.22 24.69 21.63
N PRO A 49 -7.35 24.88 22.96
CA PRO A 49 -7.01 26.14 23.61
C PRO A 49 -5.59 26.59 23.28
N GLY A 50 -5.43 27.87 22.92
CA GLY A 50 -4.13 28.44 22.57
C GLY A 50 -3.60 28.06 21.17
N LYS A 51 -4.35 27.29 20.37
CA LYS A 51 -4.00 27.01 18.98
C LYS A 51 -4.92 27.77 18.00
N PRO A 52 -4.36 28.35 16.92
CA PRO A 52 -5.14 29.11 15.95
C PRO A 52 -5.99 28.20 15.03
N THR A 53 -5.58 26.95 14.83
CA THR A 53 -6.27 25.99 13.95
C THR A 53 -6.82 24.80 14.74
N PRO A 54 -7.98 24.26 14.33
CA PRO A 54 -8.46 22.99 14.87
C PRO A 54 -7.46 21.85 14.63
N ALA A 55 -7.41 20.91 15.56
CA ALA A 55 -6.71 19.66 15.40
C ALA A 55 -7.69 18.58 14.96
N PHE A 56 -7.33 17.83 13.90
CA PHE A 56 -8.09 16.65 13.50
C PHE A 56 -7.76 15.49 14.46
N VAL A 57 -8.78 14.87 15.05
CA VAL A 57 -8.65 13.83 16.05
C VAL A 57 -9.44 12.60 15.65
N GLN A 58 -8.80 11.43 15.75
CA GLN A 58 -9.38 10.14 15.32
C GLN A 58 -9.54 9.14 16.47
N ASP A 59 -8.99 9.43 17.64
CA ASP A 59 -9.04 8.56 18.81
C ASP A 59 -9.27 9.34 20.11
N ALA A 60 -9.84 8.66 21.10
CA ALA A 60 -10.23 9.29 22.36
C ALA A 60 -9.03 9.69 23.24
N ALA A 61 -7.89 9.00 23.13
CA ALA A 61 -6.72 9.29 23.95
C ALA A 61 -6.09 10.63 23.52
N THR A 62 -5.93 10.85 22.22
CA THR A 62 -5.49 12.12 21.63
C THR A 62 -6.48 13.24 21.99
N LEU A 63 -7.78 12.98 21.90
CA LEU A 63 -8.81 13.96 22.28
C LEU A 63 -8.66 14.39 23.75
N GLN A 64 -8.48 13.44 24.66
CA GLN A 64 -8.33 13.69 26.08
C GLN A 64 -7.01 14.43 26.41
N LEU A 65 -5.94 14.14 25.69
CA LEU A 65 -4.67 14.86 25.81
C LEU A 65 -4.82 16.34 25.41
N LEU A 66 -5.61 16.62 24.37
CA LEU A 66 -5.79 17.98 23.85
C LEU A 66 -6.79 18.82 24.63
N LEU A 67 -7.86 18.21 25.15
CA LEU A 67 -8.97 18.92 25.81
C LEU A 67 -9.02 18.74 27.32
N GLY A 68 -8.31 17.75 27.88
CA GLY A 68 -8.40 17.39 29.28
C GLY A 68 -9.79 16.86 29.66
N LYS A 69 -10.30 17.29 30.83
CA LYS A 69 -11.62 16.90 31.35
C LYS A 69 -12.58 18.10 31.30
N GLY A 70 -13.85 17.83 31.06
CA GLY A 70 -14.90 18.85 31.11
C GLY A 70 -16.03 18.60 30.12
N ALA A 71 -17.00 19.51 30.07
CA ALA A 71 -18.16 19.38 29.20
C ALA A 71 -17.78 19.39 27.70
N ALA A 72 -16.81 20.22 27.31
CA ALA A 72 -16.31 20.29 25.93
C ALA A 72 -15.67 18.95 25.50
N ALA A 73 -14.83 18.35 26.36
CA ALA A 73 -14.24 17.04 26.11
C ALA A 73 -15.32 15.95 25.96
N LYS A 74 -16.30 15.89 26.89
CA LYS A 74 -17.40 14.93 26.80
C LYS A 74 -18.23 15.06 25.53
N LYS A 75 -18.50 16.29 25.08
CA LYS A 75 -19.19 16.55 23.82
C LYS A 75 -18.36 16.04 22.65
N ALA A 76 -17.08 16.40 22.59
CA ALA A 76 -16.19 15.98 21.50
C ALA A 76 -15.97 14.46 21.46
N GLU A 77 -15.95 13.77 22.61
CA GLU A 77 -15.98 12.29 22.67
C GLU A 77 -17.26 11.70 22.08
N GLY A 78 -18.41 12.36 22.28
CA GLY A 78 -19.69 11.96 21.67
C GLY A 78 -19.67 12.14 20.16
N ASP A 79 -19.21 13.30 19.69
CA ASP A 79 -19.09 13.63 18.27
C ASP A 79 -18.09 12.69 17.56
N LEU A 80 -16.94 12.42 18.18
CA LEU A 80 -15.95 11.45 17.67
C LEU A 80 -16.55 10.05 17.57
N ARG A 81 -17.25 9.57 18.61
CA ARG A 81 -17.92 8.26 18.57
C ARG A 81 -18.97 8.18 17.46
N ALA A 82 -19.72 9.26 17.24
CA ALA A 82 -20.69 9.32 16.16
C ALA A 82 -20.02 9.25 14.78
N ALA A 83 -18.95 10.03 14.56
CA ALA A 83 -18.18 10.02 13.32
C ALA A 83 -17.55 8.64 13.03
N LEU A 84 -16.89 8.03 14.03
CA LEU A 84 -16.29 6.69 13.89
C LEU A 84 -17.36 5.61 13.63
N LYS A 85 -18.54 5.72 14.25
CA LYS A 85 -19.65 4.79 14.01
C LYS A 85 -20.21 4.95 12.59
N ALA A 86 -20.39 6.18 12.12
CA ALA A 86 -20.85 6.46 10.76
C ALA A 86 -19.85 5.92 9.71
N TRP A 87 -18.56 6.20 9.90
CA TRP A 87 -17.51 5.65 9.05
C TRP A 87 -17.54 4.13 9.02
N LYS A 88 -17.56 3.46 10.18
CA LYS A 88 -17.56 1.99 10.24
C LYS A 88 -18.81 1.38 9.59
N ALA A 89 -19.98 1.99 9.78
CA ALA A 89 -21.21 1.52 9.16
C ALA A 89 -21.15 1.66 7.62
N GLU A 90 -20.68 2.82 7.13
CA GLU A 90 -20.59 3.03 5.69
C GLU A 90 -19.49 2.19 5.04
N ALA A 91 -18.35 2.02 5.71
CA ALA A 91 -17.25 1.16 5.27
C ALA A 91 -17.68 -0.30 5.09
N ALA A 92 -18.52 -0.82 5.99
CA ALA A 92 -19.09 -2.15 5.88
C ALA A 92 -20.11 -2.23 4.73
N ARG A 93 -20.93 -1.19 4.55
CA ARG A 93 -21.95 -1.14 3.49
C ARG A 93 -21.37 -0.99 2.09
N SER A 94 -20.28 -0.23 1.94
CA SER A 94 -19.65 0.05 0.64
C SER A 94 -18.72 -1.06 0.15
N GLY A 95 -18.40 -2.04 1.01
CA GLY A 95 -17.39 -3.05 0.72
C GLY A 95 -15.94 -2.55 0.90
N TYR A 96 -15.73 -1.32 1.39
CA TYR A 96 -14.39 -0.81 1.69
C TYR A 96 -13.63 -1.71 2.66
N SER A 97 -14.29 -2.19 3.71
CA SER A 97 -13.63 -3.07 4.70
C SER A 97 -13.13 -4.36 4.07
N ASP A 98 -13.90 -4.95 3.16
CA ASP A 98 -13.52 -6.17 2.45
C ASP A 98 -12.38 -5.89 1.47
N ALA A 99 -12.48 -4.81 0.68
CA ALA A 99 -11.42 -4.42 -0.26
C ALA A 99 -10.09 -4.13 0.46
N LYS A 100 -10.13 -3.47 1.62
CA LYS A 100 -8.97 -3.22 2.47
C LYS A 100 -8.36 -4.52 3.01
N GLN A 101 -9.19 -5.48 3.40
CA GLN A 101 -8.71 -6.79 3.84
C GLN A 101 -8.08 -7.58 2.68
N ARG A 102 -8.69 -7.55 1.49
CA ARG A 102 -8.14 -8.19 0.26
C ARG A 102 -6.84 -7.57 -0.19
N GLU A 103 -6.73 -6.24 -0.15
CA GLU A 103 -5.50 -5.50 -0.44
C GLU A 103 -4.35 -5.99 0.46
N LYS A 104 -4.60 -6.06 1.77
CA LYS A 104 -3.63 -6.61 2.74
C LYS A 104 -3.27 -8.07 2.46
N GLU A 105 -4.25 -8.94 2.23
CA GLU A 105 -4.03 -10.37 1.98
C GLU A 105 -3.17 -10.59 0.72
N THR A 106 -3.53 -9.92 -0.36
CA THR A 106 -2.81 -10.03 -1.64
C THR A 106 -1.43 -9.39 -1.57
N GLY A 107 -1.26 -8.31 -0.78
CA GLY A 107 0.04 -7.71 -0.48
C GLY A 107 0.97 -8.69 0.21
N LEU A 108 0.52 -9.36 1.27
CA LEU A 108 1.31 -10.40 1.97
C LEU A 108 1.70 -11.57 1.08
N VAL A 109 0.82 -11.96 0.14
CA VAL A 109 1.13 -13.00 -0.85
C VAL A 109 2.19 -12.53 -1.85
N ALA A 110 2.06 -11.31 -2.37
CA ALA A 110 3.02 -10.73 -3.28
C ALA A 110 4.39 -10.54 -2.61
N GLU A 111 4.45 -10.03 -1.38
CA GLU A 111 5.69 -9.85 -0.61
C GLU A 111 6.41 -11.18 -0.39
N ARG A 112 5.70 -12.22 0.07
CA ARG A 112 6.27 -13.56 0.26
C ARG A 112 6.87 -14.10 -1.04
N LEU A 113 6.14 -14.00 -2.15
CA LEU A 113 6.60 -14.50 -3.45
C LEU A 113 7.77 -13.68 -3.99
N ALA A 114 7.81 -12.37 -3.73
CA ALA A 114 8.95 -11.53 -4.06
C ALA A 114 10.19 -12.01 -3.30
N HIS A 115 10.08 -12.17 -1.98
CA HIS A 115 11.16 -12.68 -1.14
C HIS A 115 11.66 -14.05 -1.61
N GLU A 116 10.77 -15.00 -1.91
CA GLU A 116 11.15 -16.31 -2.44
C GLU A 116 11.91 -16.20 -3.78
N ALA A 117 11.45 -15.36 -4.71
CA ALA A 117 12.13 -15.17 -5.99
C ALA A 117 13.50 -14.50 -5.80
N LEU A 118 13.60 -13.51 -4.92
CA LEU A 118 14.82 -12.76 -4.64
C LEU A 118 15.88 -13.57 -3.89
N THR A 119 15.47 -14.50 -3.03
CA THR A 119 16.38 -15.39 -2.30
C THR A 119 16.77 -16.65 -3.10
N THR A 120 15.99 -16.99 -4.13
CA THR A 120 16.35 -18.09 -5.04
C THR A 120 17.58 -17.73 -5.88
N LYS A 121 18.53 -18.67 -5.99
CA LYS A 121 19.72 -18.53 -6.84
C LYS A 121 19.32 -18.62 -8.32
N ALA A 122 19.55 -17.55 -9.07
CA ALA A 122 19.41 -17.56 -10.52
C ALA A 122 20.47 -18.47 -11.16
N ARG A 123 20.05 -19.21 -12.19
CA ARG A 123 20.91 -20.12 -12.97
C ARG A 123 21.16 -19.57 -14.38
N THR A 124 20.39 -18.57 -14.80
CA THR A 124 20.52 -17.90 -16.09
C THR A 124 20.47 -16.37 -15.95
N ILE A 125 20.84 -15.66 -17.03
CA ILE A 125 20.77 -14.19 -17.08
C ILE A 125 19.31 -13.73 -17.01
N GLU A 126 18.38 -14.46 -17.63
CA GLU A 126 16.94 -14.22 -17.56
C GLU A 126 16.43 -14.30 -16.12
N GLY A 127 16.91 -15.27 -15.34
CA GLY A 127 16.61 -15.36 -13.91
C GLY A 127 17.11 -14.14 -13.14
N ALA A 128 18.34 -13.68 -13.43
CA ALA A 128 18.89 -12.47 -12.81
C ALA A 128 18.09 -11.19 -13.19
N ILE A 129 17.72 -11.05 -14.47
CA ILE A 129 16.85 -9.97 -14.95
C ILE A 129 15.50 -10.00 -14.24
N ALA A 130 14.89 -11.18 -14.08
CA ALA A 130 13.60 -11.32 -13.41
C ALA A 130 13.66 -10.86 -11.93
N LYS A 131 14.80 -11.05 -11.25
CA LYS A 131 15.00 -10.52 -9.89
C LYS A 131 15.13 -9.00 -9.88
N LEU A 132 15.87 -8.43 -10.84
CA LEU A 132 15.98 -6.97 -10.99
C LEU A 132 14.61 -6.34 -11.25
N ASP A 133 13.77 -6.99 -12.07
CA ASP A 133 12.40 -6.53 -12.33
C ASP A 133 11.57 -6.48 -11.05
N ILE A 134 11.68 -7.49 -10.17
CA ILE A 134 10.99 -7.51 -8.88
C ILE A 134 11.47 -6.36 -7.99
N VAL A 135 12.79 -6.16 -7.88
CA VAL A 135 13.35 -5.04 -7.08
C VAL A 135 12.86 -3.70 -7.60
N LEU A 136 12.88 -3.50 -8.92
CA LEU A 136 12.45 -2.25 -9.54
C LEU A 136 10.95 -1.97 -9.35
N GLU A 137 10.13 -3.00 -9.22
CA GLU A 137 8.69 -2.83 -9.02
C GLU A 137 8.31 -2.65 -7.54
N VAL A 138 9.03 -3.32 -6.62
CA VAL A 138 8.71 -3.31 -5.18
C VAL A 138 9.39 -2.16 -4.45
N GLU A 139 10.63 -1.83 -4.81
CA GLU A 139 11.46 -0.90 -4.03
C GLU A 139 11.58 0.49 -4.66
N ALA A 140 11.40 0.60 -5.99
CA ALA A 140 11.56 1.89 -6.63
C ALA A 140 10.39 2.82 -6.26
N PRO A 141 10.64 4.10 -5.90
CA PRO A 141 9.59 5.07 -5.56
C PRO A 141 8.56 5.39 -6.66
N GLY A 142 8.73 4.82 -7.85
CA GLY A 142 7.88 5.04 -9.02
C GLY A 142 8.68 5.01 -10.32
N PRO A 143 8.01 4.91 -11.49
CA PRO A 143 8.69 4.82 -12.79
C PRO A 143 9.46 6.09 -13.14
N ASP A 144 9.00 7.25 -12.68
CA ASP A 144 9.56 8.57 -13.03
C ASP A 144 10.65 9.06 -12.06
N VAL A 145 11.03 8.23 -11.09
CA VAL A 145 12.08 8.59 -10.12
C VAL A 145 13.42 8.77 -10.84
N THR A 146 14.02 9.96 -10.67
CA THR A 146 15.31 10.34 -11.25
C THR A 146 16.47 10.18 -10.25
N GLU A 147 16.16 9.93 -8.99
CA GLU A 147 17.14 9.71 -7.94
C GLU A 147 17.90 8.40 -8.14
N ALA A 148 19.22 8.43 -7.89
CA ALA A 148 20.04 7.24 -7.92
C ALA A 148 19.59 6.22 -6.85
N PRO A 149 19.69 4.90 -7.11
CA PRO A 149 20.27 4.28 -8.31
C PRO A 149 19.23 3.93 -9.40
N TRP A 150 17.97 4.30 -9.23
CA TRP A 150 16.86 3.71 -9.99
C TRP A 150 16.94 3.91 -11.52
N PRO A 151 17.26 5.11 -12.07
CA PRO A 151 17.44 5.27 -13.51
C PRO A 151 18.53 4.35 -14.06
N ALA A 152 19.66 4.25 -13.37
CA ALA A 152 20.78 3.41 -13.80
C ALA A 152 20.41 1.92 -13.80
N LEU A 153 19.72 1.45 -12.75
CA LEU A 153 19.26 0.06 -12.66
C LEU A 153 18.27 -0.29 -13.78
N ARG A 154 17.38 0.63 -14.16
CA ARG A 154 16.47 0.42 -15.31
C ARG A 154 17.21 0.32 -16.63
N LEU A 155 18.18 1.20 -16.87
CA LEU A 155 19.01 1.17 -18.09
C LEU A 155 19.82 -0.13 -18.18
N ILE A 156 20.51 -0.52 -17.10
CA ILE A 156 21.26 -1.78 -17.03
C ILE A 156 20.33 -2.98 -17.29
N THR A 157 19.14 -3.00 -16.70
CA THR A 157 18.17 -4.08 -16.91
C THR A 157 17.68 -4.13 -18.37
N ALA A 158 17.46 -2.97 -19.00
CA ALA A 158 17.09 -2.90 -20.42
C ALA A 158 18.22 -3.39 -21.34
N ASP A 159 19.48 -3.04 -21.04
CA ASP A 159 20.65 -3.52 -21.76
C ASP A 159 20.80 -5.05 -21.66
N LEU A 160 20.65 -5.61 -20.45
CA LEU A 160 20.71 -7.06 -20.22
C LEU A 160 19.63 -7.79 -21.02
N ARG A 161 18.40 -7.26 -21.05
CA ARG A 161 17.30 -7.84 -21.86
C ARG A 161 17.60 -7.80 -23.36
N ARG A 162 18.20 -6.71 -23.87
CA ARG A 162 18.61 -6.62 -25.28
C ARG A 162 19.65 -7.69 -25.61
N LEU A 163 20.67 -7.84 -24.78
CA LEU A 163 21.76 -8.79 -25.02
C LEU A 163 21.31 -10.25 -24.97
N VAL A 164 20.33 -10.58 -24.13
CA VAL A 164 19.75 -11.93 -24.07
C VAL A 164 18.90 -12.25 -25.31
N LYS A 165 18.13 -11.28 -25.82
CA LYS A 165 17.27 -11.46 -27.01
C LYS A 165 18.05 -11.57 -28.32
N SER A 166 19.29 -11.10 -28.36
CA SER A 166 20.17 -11.14 -29.54
C SER A 166 20.98 -12.44 -29.66
N LYS A 167 20.74 -13.43 -28.80
CA LYS A 167 21.32 -14.78 -28.85
C LYS A 167 20.27 -15.78 -29.33
#